data_AF-A0ABD6WRQ6-F1
#
_entry.id   AF-A0ABD6WRQ6-F1
#
_cell.length_a   1.000
_cell.length_b   1.000
_cell.length_c   1.000
_cell.angle_alpha   90.00
_cell.angle_beta   90.00
_cell.angle_gamma   90.00
#
_symmetry.space_group_name_H-M   'P 1'
#
loop_
_entity.id
_entity.type
_entity.pdbx_description
1 polymer ?
#
loop_
_entity_poly.entity_id
_entity_poly.type
_entity_poly.pdbx_seq_one_letter_code
_entity_poly.pdbx_strand_id
1 'polypeptide(L)'
;MGIKNKPITRPCPQCGRNYQYRRASGRTFELCEYCRNLDCVVCGKKVPPERGRKNTCCAECEKLKIHNIQNAHYAKRIAEDPELNKRNHAKARENRKADPERMHEHLEAQRERHYRRVQDPNYLATRKVYQAQRWQDKKDEILAQRREFWDSLSDVEKAERLERNQAIQRKHKAKKRDQLKLDPQKWAEYQEYQRTKRREHRQRKALNELMVGTKELLNVTNKDK
;
A
#
# COMPACT_ATOMS: atom_id res chain seq x y z
N MET A 1 -68.24 31.02 17.41
CA MET A 1 -66.76 31.06 17.56
C MET A 1 -66.27 29.66 17.84
N GLY A 2 -65.63 29.00 16.87
CA GLY A 2 -65.21 27.60 17.03
C GLY A 2 -64.15 27.48 18.12
N ILE A 3 -64.39 26.62 19.11
CA ILE A 3 -63.44 26.29 20.18
C ILE A 3 -62.16 25.77 19.49
N LYS A 4 -61.12 26.61 19.44
CA LYS A 4 -59.79 26.18 19.00
C LYS A 4 -59.24 25.25 20.09
N ASN A 5 -59.53 23.96 19.96
CA ASN A 5 -58.99 22.93 20.85
C ASN A 5 -57.46 23.08 20.89
N LYS A 6 -56.92 23.31 22.09
CA LYS A 6 -55.48 23.44 22.30
C LYS A 6 -54.77 22.19 21.78
N PRO A 7 -53.62 22.32 21.12
CA PRO A 7 -52.86 21.17 20.63
C PRO A 7 -52.48 20.28 21.80
N ILE A 8 -52.90 19.01 21.76
CA ILE A 8 -52.57 18.01 22.78
C ILE A 8 -51.13 17.56 22.54
N THR A 9 -50.23 17.89 23.46
CA THR A 9 -48.85 17.39 23.49
C THR A 9 -48.78 16.14 24.36
N ARG A 10 -48.20 15.06 23.80
CA ARG A 10 -47.96 13.80 24.52
C ARG A 10 -46.57 13.25 24.23
N PRO A 11 -45.94 12.52 25.17
CA PRO A 11 -44.70 11.81 24.90
C PRO A 11 -44.96 10.67 23.93
N CYS A 12 -44.07 10.52 22.94
CA CYS A 12 -44.09 9.39 22.01
C CYS A 12 -43.85 8.08 22.77
N PRO A 13 -44.69 7.05 22.59
CA PRO A 13 -44.51 5.78 23.30
C PRO A 13 -43.22 5.05 22.92
N GLN A 14 -42.63 5.37 21.76
CA GLN A 14 -41.41 4.71 21.27
C GLN A 14 -40.11 5.45 21.61
N CYS A 15 -40.12 6.77 21.73
CA CYS A 15 -38.89 7.56 21.94
C CYS A 15 -38.98 8.62 23.04
N GLY A 16 -40.12 8.72 23.74
CA GLY A 16 -40.34 9.68 24.82
C GLY A 16 -40.44 11.15 24.40
N ARG A 17 -40.20 11.49 23.13
CA ARG A 17 -40.28 12.88 22.64
C ARG A 17 -41.71 13.39 22.68
N ASN A 18 -41.91 14.55 23.30
CA ASN A 18 -43.20 15.24 23.27
C ASN A 18 -43.50 15.72 21.84
N TYR A 19 -44.67 15.35 21.32
CA TYR A 19 -45.13 15.78 20.00
C TYR A 19 -46.61 16.15 20.03
N GLN A 20 -47.03 16.96 19.06
CA GLN A 20 -48.44 17.29 18.87
C GLN A 20 -49.17 16.09 18.29
N TYR A 21 -50.11 15.55 19.06
CA TYR A 21 -50.87 14.37 18.67
C TYR A 21 -51.79 14.63 17.47
N ARG A 22 -52.13 15.90 17.23
CA ARG A 22 -53.04 16.35 16.17
C ARG A 22 -52.37 17.43 15.31
N ARG A 23 -52.26 17.18 14.00
CA ARG A 23 -51.80 18.20 13.03
C ARG A 23 -52.97 19.09 12.57
N ALA A 24 -52.66 20.22 11.93
CA ALA A 24 -53.65 21.13 11.33
C ALA A 24 -54.63 20.46 10.36
N SER A 25 -54.25 19.33 9.75
CA SER A 25 -55.09 18.52 8.86
C SER A 25 -56.12 17.63 9.58
N GLY A 26 -56.22 17.70 10.91
CA GLY A 26 -57.17 16.90 11.70
C GLY A 26 -56.75 15.46 11.95
N ARG A 27 -55.70 14.95 11.29
CA ARG A 27 -55.18 13.58 11.50
C ARG A 27 -54.48 13.45 12.86
N THR A 28 -54.75 12.35 13.55
CA THR A 28 -54.07 11.90 14.76
C THR A 28 -53.01 10.86 14.41
N PHE A 29 -51.83 10.95 15.02
CA PHE A 29 -50.76 9.97 14.84
C PHE A 29 -50.33 9.40 16.18
N GLU A 30 -50.21 8.08 16.26
CA GLU A 30 -49.78 7.35 17.47
C GLU A 30 -48.28 7.49 17.79
N LEU A 31 -47.48 7.87 16.80
CA LEU A 31 -46.03 8.03 16.90
C LEU A 31 -45.59 9.45 16.48
N CYS A 32 -44.51 9.94 17.07
CA CYS A 32 -43.93 11.23 16.67
C CYS A 32 -43.38 11.19 15.23
N GLU A 33 -43.17 12.37 14.64
CA GLU A 33 -42.67 12.51 13.26
C GLU A 33 -41.32 11.84 13.06
N TYR A 34 -40.46 11.85 14.08
CA TYR A 34 -39.16 11.19 14.04
C TYR A 34 -39.29 9.65 13.96
N CYS A 35 -40.18 9.05 14.76
CA CYS A 35 -40.39 7.60 14.77
C CYS A 35 -41.09 7.10 13.51
N ARG A 36 -41.95 7.94 12.90
CA ARG A 36 -42.65 7.63 11.64
C ARG A 36 -41.76 7.78 10.41
N ASN A 37 -40.63 8.47 10.52
CA ASN A 37 -39.72 8.62 9.39
C ASN A 37 -39.03 7.30 9.03
N LEU A 38 -38.61 7.24 7.78
CA LEU A 38 -37.85 6.13 7.21
C LEU A 38 -36.52 5.95 7.94
N ASP A 39 -36.03 4.73 7.93
CA ASP A 39 -34.69 4.41 8.39
C ASP A 39 -33.67 4.80 7.32
N CYS A 40 -32.49 5.25 7.76
CA CYS A 40 -31.40 5.62 6.88
C CYS A 40 -30.94 4.39 6.09
N VAL A 41 -30.93 4.51 4.76
CA VAL A 41 -30.51 3.41 3.86
C VAL A 41 -29.03 3.00 3.98
N VAL A 42 -28.26 3.69 4.83
CA VAL A 42 -26.82 3.44 5.02
C VAL A 42 -26.53 2.87 6.40
N CYS A 43 -27.09 3.45 7.46
CA CYS A 43 -26.78 3.05 8.84
C CYS A 43 -27.99 2.58 9.66
N GLY A 44 -29.19 2.53 9.06
CA GLY A 44 -30.42 2.06 9.72
C GLY A 44 -31.01 3.01 10.77
N LYS A 45 -30.36 4.13 11.11
CA LYS A 45 -30.89 5.12 12.05
C LYS A 45 -32.05 5.90 11.45
N LYS A 46 -33.04 6.30 12.27
CA LYS A 46 -34.17 7.13 11.83
C LYS A 46 -33.70 8.44 11.20
N VAL A 47 -34.26 8.76 10.03
CA VAL A 47 -33.97 10.01 9.32
C VAL A 47 -34.63 11.19 10.07
N PRO A 48 -33.85 12.21 10.47
CA PRO A 48 -34.42 13.39 11.11
C PRO A 48 -35.41 14.13 10.17
N PRO A 49 -36.56 14.61 10.67
CA PRO A 49 -37.57 15.29 9.85
C PRO A 49 -37.04 16.56 9.16
N GLU A 50 -36.00 17.19 9.71
CA GLU A 50 -35.32 18.36 9.16
C GLU A 50 -34.63 18.05 7.82
N ARG A 51 -34.35 16.77 7.53
CA ARG A 51 -33.74 16.33 6.26
C ARG A 51 -34.74 16.29 5.10
N GLY A 52 -36.03 16.52 5.35
CA GLY A 52 -37.07 16.56 4.32
C GLY A 52 -37.21 15.24 3.57
N ARG A 53 -37.05 15.27 2.23
CA ARG A 53 -37.24 14.09 1.35
C ARG A 53 -36.02 13.17 1.25
N LYS A 54 -34.94 13.43 1.99
CA LYS A 54 -33.75 12.59 1.94
C LYS A 54 -33.98 11.28 2.69
N ASN A 55 -33.36 10.19 2.23
CA ASN A 55 -33.43 8.88 2.87
C ASN A 55 -32.18 8.52 3.67
N THR A 56 -31.38 9.53 4.04
CA THR A 56 -30.15 9.38 4.85
C THR A 56 -30.18 10.30 6.06
N CYS A 57 -29.72 9.79 7.21
CA CYS A 57 -29.83 10.50 8.48
C CYS A 57 -28.88 11.70 8.60
N CYS A 58 -27.75 11.70 7.89
CA CYS A 58 -26.75 12.76 7.95
C CYS A 58 -26.01 12.94 6.60
N ALA A 59 -25.23 14.02 6.49
CA ALA A 59 -24.44 14.33 5.30
C ALA A 59 -23.35 13.27 5.01
N GLU A 60 -22.78 12.65 6.04
CA GLU A 60 -21.80 11.58 5.87
C GLU A 60 -22.42 10.34 5.24
N CYS A 61 -23.60 9.92 5.71
CA CYS A 61 -24.36 8.84 5.10
C CYS A 61 -24.78 9.17 3.67
N GLU A 62 -25.06 10.44 3.36
CA GLU A 62 -25.34 10.89 1.99
C GLU A 62 -24.12 10.77 1.08
N LYS A 63 -22.95 11.22 1.53
CA LYS A 63 -21.68 11.05 0.82
C LYS A 63 -21.37 9.56 0.60
N LEU A 64 -21.55 8.73 1.62
CA LEU A 64 -21.29 7.30 1.53
C LEU A 64 -22.26 6.60 0.57
N LYS A 65 -23.55 6.98 0.57
CA LYS A 65 -24.52 6.48 -0.41
C LYS A 65 -24.09 6.80 -1.85
N ILE A 66 -23.71 8.06 -2.11
CA ILE A 66 -23.25 8.50 -3.43
C ILE A 66 -22.00 7.72 -3.85
N HIS A 67 -21.03 7.60 -2.95
CA HIS A 67 -19.82 6.83 -3.18
C HIS A 67 -20.10 5.36 -3.51
N ASN A 68 -21.02 4.71 -2.78
CA ASN A 68 -21.40 3.32 -3.05
C ASN A 68 -22.07 3.16 -4.42
N ILE A 69 -22.93 4.10 -4.82
CA ILE A 69 -23.55 4.09 -6.16
C ILE A 69 -22.49 4.26 -7.24
N GLN A 70 -21.56 5.20 -7.07
CA GLN A 70 -20.45 5.43 -8.01
C GLN A 70 -19.55 4.19 -8.12
N ASN A 71 -19.24 3.53 -7.01
CA ASN A 71 -18.44 2.32 -7.00
C ASN A 71 -19.14 1.15 -7.68
N ALA A 72 -20.45 0.96 -7.44
CA ALA A 72 -21.22 -0.07 -8.12
C ALA A 72 -21.25 0.17 -9.63
N HIS A 73 -21.49 1.42 -10.05
CA HIS A 73 -21.45 1.78 -11.47
C HIS A 73 -20.05 1.60 -12.08
N TYR A 74 -19.00 1.98 -11.35
CA TYR A 74 -17.62 1.77 -11.76
C TYR A 74 -17.31 0.28 -11.93
N ALA A 75 -17.65 -0.55 -10.94
CA ALA A 75 -17.45 -1.99 -10.98
C ALA A 75 -18.17 -2.63 -12.18
N LYS A 76 -19.40 -2.20 -12.47
CA LYS A 76 -20.15 -2.65 -13.64
C LYS A 76 -19.41 -2.32 -14.94
N ARG A 77 -18.93 -1.08 -15.11
CA ARG A 77 -18.16 -0.70 -16.31
C ARG A 77 -16.86 -1.48 -16.48
N ILE A 78 -16.17 -1.80 -15.38
CA ILE A 78 -14.95 -2.61 -15.43
C ILE A 78 -15.25 -4.08 -15.74
N ALA A 79 -16.40 -4.60 -15.28
CA ALA A 79 -16.84 -5.94 -15.65
C ALA A 79 -17.23 -6.03 -17.12
N GLU A 80 -17.87 -4.99 -17.66
CA GLU A 80 -18.24 -4.88 -19.08
C GLU A 80 -17.01 -4.67 -19.99
N ASP A 81 -16.02 -3.91 -19.53
CA ASP A 81 -14.76 -3.67 -20.25
C ASP A 81 -13.55 -3.74 -19.29
N PRO A 82 -12.95 -4.93 -19.11
CA PRO A 82 -11.78 -5.11 -18.26
C PRO A 82 -10.55 -4.31 -18.71
N GLU A 83 -10.48 -3.93 -19.99
CA GLU A 83 -9.34 -3.23 -20.58
C GLU A 83 -9.47 -1.70 -20.51
N LEU A 84 -10.63 -1.18 -20.08
CA LEU A 84 -10.92 0.25 -19.99
C LEU A 84 -9.82 1.04 -19.28
N ASN A 85 -9.39 0.54 -18.11
CA ASN A 85 -8.35 1.20 -17.32
C ASN A 85 -6.99 1.15 -18.03
N LYS A 86 -6.62 0.03 -18.68
CA LYS A 86 -5.35 -0.07 -19.40
C LYS A 86 -5.29 0.95 -20.53
N ARG A 87 -6.37 1.10 -21.29
CA ARG A 87 -6.50 2.11 -22.36
C ARG A 87 -6.43 3.53 -21.82
N ASN A 88 -7.18 3.84 -20.76
CA ASN A 88 -7.16 5.17 -20.14
C ASN A 88 -5.78 5.52 -19.58
N HIS A 89 -5.08 4.57 -18.97
CA HIS A 89 -3.71 4.77 -18.50
C HIS A 89 -2.71 4.96 -19.65
N ALA A 90 -2.87 4.23 -20.75
CA ALA A 90 -2.05 4.43 -21.96
C ALA A 90 -2.23 5.85 -22.52
N LYS A 91 -3.48 6.26 -22.77
CA LYS A 91 -3.81 7.61 -23.25
C LYS A 91 -3.30 8.71 -22.33
N ALA A 92 -3.44 8.54 -21.00
CA ALA A 92 -2.92 9.50 -20.04
C ALA A 92 -1.38 9.58 -20.06
N ARG A 93 -0.67 8.46 -20.34
CA ARG A 93 0.79 8.47 -20.52
C ARG A 93 1.18 9.18 -21.79
N GLU A 94 0.49 8.93 -22.90
CA GLU A 94 0.72 9.61 -24.18
C GLU A 94 0.50 11.12 -24.06
N ASN A 95 -0.61 11.54 -23.47
CA ASN A 95 -0.90 12.96 -23.24
C ASN A 95 0.16 13.66 -22.39
N ARG A 96 0.76 12.96 -21.40
CA ARG A 96 1.89 13.50 -20.62
C ARG A 96 3.18 13.56 -21.43
N LYS A 97 3.42 12.60 -22.33
CA LYS A 97 4.61 12.61 -23.20
C LYS A 97 4.54 13.69 -24.27
N ALA A 98 3.34 14.00 -24.74
CA ALA A 98 3.10 15.02 -25.76
C ALA A 98 3.34 16.45 -25.25
N ASP A 99 3.35 16.66 -23.93
CA ASP A 99 3.46 17.97 -23.29
C ASP A 99 4.57 17.95 -22.21
N PRO A 100 5.72 18.61 -22.47
CA PRO A 100 6.84 18.65 -21.54
C PRO A 100 6.50 19.25 -20.17
N GLU A 101 5.63 20.25 -20.10
CA GLU A 101 5.25 20.90 -18.83
C GLU A 101 4.43 19.93 -17.98
N ARG A 102 3.45 19.23 -18.58
CA ARG A 102 2.67 18.20 -17.89
C ARG A 102 3.52 17.02 -17.43
N MET A 103 4.55 16.64 -18.21
CA MET A 103 5.50 15.62 -17.77
C MET A 103 6.27 16.10 -16.54
N HIS A 104 6.74 17.34 -16.55
CA HIS A 104 7.49 17.94 -15.45
C HIS A 104 6.66 17.98 -14.16
N GLU A 105 5.46 18.54 -14.21
CA GLU A 105 4.52 18.60 -13.07
C GLU A 105 4.22 17.20 -12.51
N HIS A 106 4.04 16.21 -13.41
CA HIS A 106 3.80 14.83 -13.00
C HIS A 106 4.98 14.24 -12.22
N LEU A 107 6.21 14.49 -12.69
CA LEU A 107 7.43 14.03 -12.04
C LEU A 107 7.67 14.73 -10.70
N GLU A 108 7.39 16.03 -10.60
CA GLU A 108 7.43 16.77 -9.33
C GLU A 108 6.44 16.22 -8.32
N ALA A 109 5.18 16.06 -8.72
CA ALA A 109 4.17 15.47 -7.86
C ALA A 109 4.53 14.02 -7.45
N GLN A 110 5.20 13.25 -8.33
CA GLN A 110 5.73 11.93 -7.95
C GLN A 110 6.87 12.04 -6.92
N ARG A 111 7.81 12.97 -7.10
CA ARG A 111 8.92 13.22 -6.16
C ARG A 111 8.38 13.62 -4.80
N GLU A 112 7.43 14.53 -4.74
CA GLU A 112 6.80 14.97 -3.49
C GLU A 112 6.04 13.83 -2.79
N ARG A 113 5.21 13.08 -3.54
CA ARG A 113 4.53 11.89 -2.98
C ARG A 113 5.52 10.84 -2.49
N HIS A 114 6.65 10.67 -3.16
CA HIS A 114 7.69 9.76 -2.70
C HIS A 114 8.32 10.26 -1.40
N TYR A 115 8.70 11.53 -1.34
CA TYR A 115 9.25 12.17 -0.14
C TYR A 115 8.33 12.01 1.08
N ARG A 116 7.05 12.38 0.95
CA ARG A 116 6.06 12.24 2.03
C ARG A 116 5.94 10.79 2.51
N ARG A 117 5.88 9.82 1.59
CA ARG A 117 5.80 8.38 1.93
C ARG A 117 7.05 7.85 2.63
N VAL A 118 8.23 8.34 2.26
CA VAL A 118 9.48 7.92 2.91
C VAL A 118 9.59 8.47 4.33
N GLN A 119 8.94 9.59 4.62
CA GLN A 119 8.90 10.17 5.97
C GLN A 119 7.80 9.58 6.86
N ASP A 120 6.75 9.01 6.27
CA ASP A 120 5.63 8.41 7.01
C ASP A 120 6.01 7.05 7.64
N PRO A 121 6.11 6.95 8.99
CA PRO A 121 6.47 5.71 9.66
C PRO A 121 5.44 4.58 9.45
N ASN A 122 4.15 4.91 9.37
CA ASN A 122 3.08 3.93 9.17
C ASN A 122 3.17 3.32 7.77
N TYR A 123 3.41 4.15 6.76
CA TYR A 123 3.66 3.67 5.40
C TYR A 123 4.89 2.75 5.35
N LEU A 124 5.99 3.12 5.99
CA LEU A 124 7.21 2.31 6.02
C LEU A 124 6.98 0.95 6.70
N ALA A 125 6.29 0.94 7.84
CA ALA A 125 5.95 -0.29 8.56
C ALA A 125 5.06 -1.21 7.70
N THR A 126 3.99 -0.66 7.14
CA THR A 126 3.05 -1.40 6.28
C THR A 126 3.76 -1.96 5.05
N ARG A 127 4.60 -1.14 4.40
CA ARG A 127 5.39 -1.56 3.24
C ARG A 127 6.35 -2.69 3.57
N LYS A 128 6.98 -2.66 4.75
CA LYS A 128 7.89 -3.72 5.21
C LYS A 128 7.15 -5.05 5.36
N VAL A 129 5.98 -5.05 6.01
CA VAL A 129 5.13 -6.24 6.16
C VAL A 129 4.70 -6.77 4.80
N TYR A 130 4.17 -5.91 3.93
CA TYR A 130 3.76 -6.30 2.58
C TYR A 130 4.90 -6.93 1.77
N GLN A 131 6.11 -6.35 1.80
CA GLN A 131 7.25 -6.89 1.05
C GLN A 131 7.72 -8.24 1.63
N ALA A 132 7.67 -8.42 2.95
CA ALA A 132 7.99 -9.70 3.58
C ALA A 132 6.98 -10.78 3.18
N GLN A 133 5.69 -10.48 3.25
CA GLN A 133 4.61 -11.38 2.84
C GLN A 133 4.74 -11.75 1.36
N ARG A 134 4.88 -10.75 0.49
CA ARG A 134 5.07 -10.97 -0.96
C ARG A 134 6.29 -11.84 -1.25
N TRP A 135 7.38 -11.67 -0.49
CA TRP A 135 8.56 -12.51 -0.66
C TRP A 135 8.31 -13.95 -0.22
N GLN A 136 7.58 -14.17 0.87
CA GLN A 136 7.21 -15.53 1.31
C GLN A 136 6.31 -16.22 0.27
N ASP A 137 5.29 -15.51 -0.21
CA ASP A 137 4.30 -16.09 -1.12
C ASP A 137 4.82 -16.29 -2.55
N LYS A 138 5.70 -15.39 -3.02
CA LYS A 138 6.10 -15.31 -4.44
C LYS A 138 7.59 -15.41 -4.66
N LYS A 139 8.32 -16.04 -3.74
CA LYS A 139 9.79 -16.13 -3.78
C LYS A 139 10.29 -16.61 -5.15
N ASP A 140 9.73 -17.71 -5.62
CA ASP A 140 10.23 -18.39 -6.83
C ASP A 140 9.88 -17.60 -8.10
N GLU A 141 8.68 -17.03 -8.18
CA GLU A 141 8.30 -16.09 -9.25
C GLU A 141 9.26 -14.90 -9.31
N ILE A 142 9.58 -14.30 -8.16
CA ILE A 142 10.48 -13.13 -8.09
C ILE A 142 11.90 -13.52 -8.52
N LEU A 143 12.38 -14.70 -8.10
CA LEU A 143 13.71 -15.18 -8.49
C LEU A 143 13.77 -15.53 -9.98
N ALA A 144 12.72 -16.13 -10.54
CA ALA A 144 12.61 -16.39 -11.97
C ALA A 144 12.65 -15.08 -12.78
N GLN A 145 11.80 -14.10 -12.43
CA GLN A 145 11.80 -12.78 -13.09
C GLN A 145 13.15 -12.07 -13.00
N ARG A 146 13.85 -12.19 -11.87
CA ARG A 146 15.18 -11.60 -11.70
C ARG A 146 16.23 -12.27 -12.58
N ARG A 147 16.16 -13.60 -12.75
CA ARG A 147 17.04 -14.34 -13.65
C ARG A 147 16.75 -13.99 -15.10
N GLU A 148 15.49 -14.08 -15.51
CA GLU A 148 15.06 -13.72 -16.86
C GLU A 148 15.48 -12.29 -17.24
N PHE A 149 15.26 -11.33 -16.33
CA PHE A 149 15.74 -9.96 -16.54
C PHE A 149 17.26 -9.91 -16.68
N TRP A 150 18.01 -10.59 -15.81
CA TRP A 150 19.48 -10.61 -15.88
C TRP A 150 19.97 -11.25 -17.18
N ASP A 151 19.35 -12.34 -17.61
CA ASP A 151 19.70 -13.08 -18.82
C ASP A 151 19.37 -12.27 -20.08
N SER A 152 18.33 -11.42 -20.03
CA SER A 152 17.98 -10.53 -21.13
C SER A 152 18.97 -9.37 -21.39
N LEU A 153 19.88 -9.10 -20.45
CA LEU A 153 20.88 -8.04 -20.58
C LEU A 153 22.10 -8.49 -21.40
N SER A 154 22.64 -7.58 -22.20
CA SER A 154 23.95 -7.75 -22.85
C SER A 154 25.08 -7.78 -21.82
N ASP A 155 26.24 -8.30 -22.22
CA ASP A 155 27.41 -8.37 -21.34
C ASP A 155 27.91 -6.98 -20.92
N VAL A 156 27.79 -5.99 -21.80
CA VAL A 156 28.12 -4.59 -21.50
C VAL A 156 27.19 -4.04 -20.41
N GLU A 157 25.88 -4.22 -20.54
CA GLU A 157 24.90 -3.76 -19.53
C GLU A 157 25.05 -4.48 -18.20
N LYS A 158 25.37 -5.79 -18.23
CA LYS A 158 25.69 -6.57 -17.03
C LYS A 158 26.91 -5.97 -16.32
N ALA A 159 27.98 -5.67 -17.05
CA ALA A 159 29.20 -5.08 -16.50
C ALA A 159 28.94 -3.71 -15.86
N GLU A 160 28.26 -2.79 -16.57
CA GLU A 160 27.90 -1.46 -16.04
C GLU A 160 27.06 -1.57 -14.76
N ARG A 161 26.09 -2.49 -14.74
CA ARG A 161 25.23 -2.70 -13.59
C ARG A 161 26.01 -3.27 -12.41
N LEU A 162 26.95 -4.19 -12.65
CA LEU A 162 27.83 -4.71 -11.61
C LEU A 162 28.71 -3.59 -11.03
N GLU A 163 29.32 -2.76 -11.87
CA GLU A 163 30.15 -1.64 -11.43
C GLU A 163 29.35 -0.66 -10.55
N ARG A 164 28.18 -0.23 -11.04
CA ARG A 164 27.28 0.66 -10.30
C ARG A 164 26.88 0.07 -8.95
N ASN A 165 26.51 -1.22 -8.92
CA ASN A 165 26.16 -1.92 -7.70
C ASN A 165 27.34 -2.02 -6.72
N GLN A 166 28.55 -2.27 -7.22
CA GLN A 166 29.76 -2.26 -6.40
C GLN A 166 30.03 -0.89 -5.79
N ALA A 167 29.91 0.19 -6.56
CA ALA A 167 30.09 1.55 -6.05
C ALA A 167 29.10 1.88 -4.91
N ILE A 168 27.82 1.53 -5.11
CA ILE A 168 26.77 1.69 -4.08
C ILE A 168 27.11 0.86 -2.83
N GLN A 169 27.50 -0.41 -3.01
CA GLN A 169 27.88 -1.27 -1.88
C GLN A 169 29.10 -0.74 -1.12
N ARG A 170 30.12 -0.22 -1.81
CA ARG A 170 31.31 0.38 -1.18
C ARG A 170 30.90 1.59 -0.33
N LYS A 171 30.04 2.48 -0.86
CA LYS A 171 29.51 3.64 -0.12
C LYS A 171 28.70 3.22 1.11
N HIS A 172 27.84 2.21 0.96
CA HIS A 172 27.03 1.70 2.08
C HIS A 172 27.90 1.06 3.16
N LYS A 173 28.90 0.24 2.78
CA LYS A 173 29.85 -0.37 3.71
C LYS A 173 30.70 0.68 4.44
N ALA A 174 31.15 1.72 3.75
CA ALA A 174 31.87 2.83 4.37
C ALA A 174 31.00 3.53 5.43
N LYS A 175 29.77 3.93 5.08
CA LYS A 175 28.84 4.56 6.02
C LYS A 175 28.55 3.67 7.23
N LYS A 176 28.30 2.37 7.03
CA LYS A 176 28.07 1.42 8.13
C LYS A 176 29.29 1.32 9.04
N ARG A 177 30.50 1.30 8.46
CA ARG A 177 31.75 1.28 9.23
C ARG A 177 31.91 2.55 10.06
N ASP A 178 31.61 3.71 9.49
CA ASP A 178 31.71 4.97 10.22
C ASP A 178 30.68 5.06 11.36
N GLN A 179 29.48 4.51 11.16
CA GLN A 179 28.49 4.35 12.23
C GLN A 179 28.97 3.42 13.35
N LEU A 180 29.58 2.28 13.01
CA LEU A 180 30.09 1.33 14.00
C LEU A 180 31.22 1.92 14.84
N LYS A 181 32.07 2.79 14.26
CA LYS A 181 33.15 3.46 15.00
C LYS A 181 32.67 4.41 16.09
N LEU A 182 31.42 4.88 16.03
CA LEU A 182 30.84 5.73 17.07
C LEU A 182 30.62 4.97 18.40
N ASP A 183 30.58 3.64 18.35
CA ASP A 183 30.39 2.76 19.50
C ASP A 183 31.62 1.83 19.62
N PRO A 184 32.51 2.07 20.61
CA PRO A 184 33.74 1.30 20.76
C PRO A 184 33.53 -0.21 20.90
N GLN A 185 32.44 -0.63 21.56
CA GLN A 185 32.13 -2.05 21.76
C GLN A 185 31.73 -2.70 20.43
N LYS A 186 30.78 -2.10 19.70
CA LYS A 186 30.38 -2.60 18.37
C LYS A 186 31.51 -2.56 17.35
N TRP A 187 32.42 -1.60 17.49
CA TRP A 187 33.61 -1.54 16.65
C TRP A 187 34.57 -2.71 16.90
N ALA A 188 34.81 -3.06 18.16
CA ALA A 188 35.64 -4.21 18.54
C ALA A 188 35.04 -5.52 18.01
N GLU A 189 33.74 -5.76 18.22
CA GLU A 189 33.02 -6.92 17.69
C GLU A 189 33.14 -7.03 16.17
N TYR A 190 32.96 -5.90 15.47
CA TYR A 190 33.13 -5.87 14.02
C TYR A 190 34.55 -6.21 13.58
N GLN A 191 35.56 -5.71 14.28
CA GLN A 191 36.97 -6.02 13.97
C GLN A 191 37.28 -7.50 14.19
N GLU A 192 36.78 -8.09 15.28
CA GLU A 192 36.93 -9.52 15.55
C GLU A 192 36.26 -10.36 14.46
N TYR A 193 35.02 -10.03 14.10
CA TYR A 193 34.31 -10.65 12.98
C TYR A 193 35.11 -10.55 11.66
N GLN A 194 35.75 -9.42 11.39
CA GLN A 194 36.61 -9.29 10.20
C GLN A 194 37.85 -10.19 10.27
N ARG A 195 38.45 -10.37 11.45
CA ARG A 195 39.59 -11.27 11.66
C ARG A 195 39.19 -12.73 11.44
N THR A 196 38.06 -13.16 11.99
CA THR A 196 37.55 -14.54 11.82
C THR A 196 37.24 -14.82 10.35
N LYS A 197 36.55 -13.92 9.65
CA LYS A 197 36.27 -14.09 8.21
C LYS A 197 37.52 -14.15 7.35
N ARG A 198 38.58 -13.39 7.68
CA ARG A 198 39.87 -13.50 6.99
C ARG A 198 40.55 -14.84 7.24
N ARG A 199 40.48 -15.38 8.47
CA ARG A 199 41.02 -16.70 8.80
C ARG A 199 40.29 -17.80 8.03
N GLU A 200 38.95 -17.79 8.07
CA GLU A 200 38.10 -18.72 7.30
C GLU A 200 38.42 -18.67 5.80
N HIS A 201 38.54 -17.46 5.23
CA HIS A 201 38.87 -17.31 3.81
C HIS A 201 40.25 -17.89 3.46
N ARG A 202 41.26 -17.66 4.30
CA ARG A 202 42.60 -18.25 4.12
C ARG A 202 42.57 -19.77 4.22
N GLN A 203 41.88 -20.33 5.22
CA GLN A 203 41.72 -21.77 5.38
C GLN A 203 41.03 -22.39 4.17
N ARG A 204 39.95 -21.77 3.68
CA ARG A 204 39.22 -22.23 2.50
C ARG A 204 40.06 -22.14 1.22
N LYS A 205 40.86 -21.08 1.07
CA LYS A 205 41.80 -20.94 -0.05
C LYS A 205 42.86 -22.05 -0.02
N ALA A 206 43.48 -22.29 1.13
CA ALA A 206 44.45 -23.36 1.32
C ALA A 206 43.84 -24.74 1.06
N LEU A 207 42.63 -25.01 1.55
CA LEU A 207 41.89 -26.24 1.27
C LEU A 207 41.66 -26.42 -0.24
N ASN A 208 41.20 -25.37 -0.92
CA ASN A 208 40.98 -25.43 -2.37
C ASN A 208 42.29 -25.69 -3.13
N GLU A 209 43.38 -25.04 -2.75
CA GLU A 209 44.71 -25.26 -3.35
C GLU A 209 45.17 -26.72 -3.15
N LEU A 210 45.00 -27.27 -1.94
CA LEU A 210 45.28 -28.70 -1.67
C LEU A 210 44.37 -29.63 -2.49
N MET A 211 43.08 -29.31 -2.64
CA MET A 211 42.15 -30.09 -3.46
C MET A 211 42.49 -30.06 -4.96
N VAL A 212 43.03 -28.94 -5.46
CA VAL A 212 43.50 -28.83 -6.84
C VAL A 212 44.78 -29.66 -7.01
N GLY A 213 45.77 -29.47 -6.14
CA GLY A 213 47.03 -30.24 -6.19
C GLY A 213 46.81 -31.76 -6.05
N THR A 214 45.88 -32.19 -5.18
CA THR A 214 45.52 -33.61 -5.06
C THR A 214 44.82 -34.16 -6.30
N LYS A 215 43.95 -33.38 -6.95
CA LYS A 215 43.36 -33.77 -8.25
C LYS A 215 44.39 -33.88 -9.35
N GLU A 216 45.35 -32.95 -9.40
CA GLU A 216 46.45 -32.99 -10.37
C GLU A 216 47.32 -34.24 -10.17
N LEU A 217 47.68 -34.56 -8.93
CA LEU A 217 48.43 -35.79 -8.60
C LEU A 217 47.65 -37.06 -8.97
N LEU A 218 46.36 -37.15 -8.64
CA LEU A 218 45.52 -38.29 -9.02
C LEU A 218 45.41 -38.44 -10.54
N ASN A 219 45.30 -37.33 -11.27
CA ASN A 219 45.26 -37.33 -12.73
C ASN A 219 46.59 -37.74 -13.38
N VAL A 220 47.73 -37.45 -12.76
CA VAL A 220 49.06 -37.94 -13.20
C VAL A 220 49.17 -39.44 -12.95
N THR A 221 48.83 -39.92 -11.75
CA THR A 221 48.89 -41.36 -11.42
C THR A 221 47.93 -42.25 -12.23
N ASN A 222 46.87 -41.68 -12.80
CA ASN A 222 45.95 -42.37 -13.71
C ASN A 222 46.40 -42.33 -15.18
N LYS A 223 47.39 -41.48 -15.54
CA LYS A 223 48.01 -41.46 -16.87
C LYS A 223 49.24 -42.36 -16.96
N ASP A 224 49.85 -42.68 -15.83
CA ASP A 224 51.01 -43.59 -15.71
C ASP A 224 50.59 -45.06 -15.50
N LYS A 225 49.31 -45.40 -15.73
CA LYS A 225 48.75 -46.76 -15.80
C LYS A 225 48.18 -47.01 -17.19
#